data_AF-A0A246J8S0-F1
#
_entry.id   AF-A0A246J8S0-F1
#
_cell.length_a   1.000
_cell.length_b   1.000
_cell.length_c   1.000
_cell.angle_alpha   90.00
_cell.angle_beta   90.00
_cell.angle_gamma   90.00
#
_symmetry.space_group_name_H-M   'P 1'
#
loop_
_entity.id
_entity.type
_entity.pdbx_description
1 polymer ?
#
loop_
_entity_poly.entity_id
_entity_poly.type
_entity_poly.pdbx_seq_one_letter_code
_entity_poly.pdbx_strand_id
1 'polypeptide(L)'
;MLNLDQLIAIEDQAARACAGWLRRQAAEIRADLPSLEGELLAHAQALLVKLEHLERSDRPASIPNGEPDYLCPALTLPGMPFSAVA
;
A
#
# COMPACT_ATOMS: atom_id res chain seq x y z
N MET A 1 -9.44 1.91 25.31
CA MET A 1 -8.45 2.82 25.94
C MET A 1 -7.09 2.29 25.57
N LEU A 2 -6.52 2.91 24.54
CA LEU A 2 -5.24 2.56 23.94
C LEU A 2 -4.08 2.82 24.92
N ASN A 3 -3.20 1.83 25.11
CA ASN A 3 -2.01 1.96 25.96
C ASN A 3 -0.71 1.98 25.12
N LEU A 4 0.38 2.50 25.70
CA LEU A 4 1.69 2.57 25.02
C LEU A 4 2.19 1.19 24.57
N ASP A 5 2.02 0.16 25.41
CA ASP A 5 2.40 -1.22 25.06
C ASP A 5 1.64 -1.73 23.82
N GLN A 6 0.39 -1.30 23.64
CA GLN A 6 -0.41 -1.68 22.47
C GLN A 6 0.12 -0.98 21.22
N LEU A 7 0.49 0.31 21.31
CA LEU A 7 1.10 1.04 20.20
C LEU A 7 2.44 0.40 19.77
N ILE A 8 3.27 0.00 20.73
CA ILE A 8 4.56 -0.68 20.47
C ILE A 8 4.31 -2.04 19.81
N ALA A 9 3.35 -2.82 20.31
CA ALA A 9 3.02 -4.12 19.74
C ALA A 9 2.49 -4.00 18.30
N ILE A 10 1.67 -2.96 18.02
CA ILE A 10 1.19 -2.67 16.67
C ILE A 10 2.37 -2.30 15.76
N GLU A 11 3.32 -1.49 16.26
CA GLU A 11 4.50 -1.09 15.49
C GLU A 11 5.39 -2.27 15.08
N ASP A 12 5.61 -3.23 15.99
CA ASP A 12 6.42 -4.43 15.72
C ASP A 12 5.73 -5.36 14.69
N GLN A 13 4.41 -5.50 14.80
CA GLN A 13 3.62 -6.33 13.89
C GLN A 13 3.41 -5.69 12.51
N ALA A 14 3.38 -4.36 12.44
CA ALA A 14 3.09 -3.62 11.22
C ALA A 14 4.04 -3.95 10.06
N ALA A 15 5.32 -4.25 10.34
CA ALA A 15 6.31 -4.56 9.32
C ALA A 15 6.05 -5.88 8.58
N ARG A 16 5.24 -6.78 9.15
CA ARG A 16 4.93 -8.12 8.60
C ARG A 16 3.44 -8.32 8.32
N ALA A 17 2.63 -7.31 8.61
CA ALA A 17 1.18 -7.40 8.49
C ALA A 17 0.71 -7.05 7.09
N CYS A 18 -0.44 -7.61 6.69
CA CYS A 18 -1.08 -7.28 5.42
C CYS A 18 -1.81 -5.93 5.47
N ALA A 19 -2.01 -5.30 4.31
CA ALA A 19 -2.75 -4.04 4.18
C ALA A 19 -4.13 -4.02 4.88
N GLY A 20 -4.87 -5.13 4.88
CA GLY A 20 -6.15 -5.23 5.57
C GLY A 20 -6.05 -5.12 7.09
N TRP A 21 -4.99 -5.67 7.68
CA TRP A 21 -4.71 -5.55 9.10
C TRP A 21 -4.26 -4.14 9.46
N LEU A 22 -3.37 -3.54 8.64
CA LEU A 22 -2.88 -2.16 8.82
C LEU A 22 -4.05 -1.15 8.84
N ARG A 23 -5.00 -1.29 7.90
CA ARG A 23 -6.20 -0.43 7.87
C ARG A 23 -7.07 -0.57 9.11
N ARG A 24 -7.23 -1.79 9.62
CA ARG A 24 -8.03 -2.05 10.83
C ARG A 24 -7.39 -1.39 12.05
N GLN A 25 -6.08 -1.58 12.23
CA GLN A 25 -5.34 -0.95 13.33
C GLN A 25 -5.34 0.57 13.23
N ALA A 26 -5.18 1.14 12.03
CA ALA A 26 -5.29 2.58 11.82
C ALA A 26 -6.69 3.12 12.16
N ALA A 27 -7.77 2.37 11.86
CA ALA A 27 -9.12 2.76 12.23
C ALA A 27 -9.35 2.73 13.75
N GLU A 28 -8.84 1.71 14.43
CA GLU A 28 -8.91 1.58 15.90
C GLU A 28 -8.14 2.71 16.59
N ILE A 29 -6.92 3.02 16.14
CA ILE A 29 -6.13 4.13 16.68
C ILE A 29 -6.84 5.48 16.45
N ARG A 30 -7.45 5.70 15.28
CA ARG A 30 -8.22 6.93 15.00
C ARG A 30 -9.46 7.07 15.88
N ALA A 31 -10.11 5.96 16.24
CA ALA A 31 -11.28 5.98 17.12
C ALA A 31 -10.90 6.36 18.56
N ASP A 32 -9.74 5.91 19.04
CA ASP A 32 -9.25 6.22 20.39
C ASP A 32 -8.49 7.55 20.48
N LEU A 33 -8.09 8.14 19.34
CA LEU A 33 -7.34 9.40 19.23
C LEU A 33 -7.88 10.59 20.04
N PRO A 34 -9.19 10.90 20.07
CA PRO A 34 -9.71 12.02 20.87
C PRO A 34 -9.62 11.81 22.38
N SER A 35 -9.31 10.59 22.84
CA SER A 35 -9.14 10.26 24.26
C SER A 35 -7.67 10.24 24.70
N LEU A 36 -6.73 10.49 23.77
CA LEU A 36 -5.29 10.49 24.05
C LEU A 36 -4.79 11.92 24.23
N GLU A 37 -3.84 12.11 25.15
CA GLU A 37 -3.22 13.40 25.43
C GLU A 37 -1.69 13.27 25.52
N GLY A 38 -0.99 14.40 25.32
CA GLY A 38 0.46 14.49 25.50
C GLY A 38 1.26 13.59 24.55
N GLU A 39 2.24 12.88 25.10
CA GLU A 39 3.18 12.04 24.34
C GLU A 39 2.49 10.84 23.67
N LEU A 40 1.44 10.31 24.28
CA LEU A 40 0.64 9.21 23.72
C LEU A 40 -0.05 9.62 22.42
N LEU A 41 -0.59 10.84 22.37
CA LEU A 41 -1.20 11.39 21.16
C LEU A 41 -0.14 11.54 20.05
N ALA A 42 1.01 12.13 20.36
CA ALA A 42 2.09 12.31 19.39
C ALA A 42 2.58 10.97 18.83
N HIS A 43 2.72 9.95 19.69
CA HIS A 43 3.13 8.61 19.28
C HIS A 43 2.07 7.92 18.42
N ALA A 44 0.79 8.01 18.79
CA ALA A 44 -0.33 7.48 18.00
C ALA A 44 -0.43 8.13 16.61
N GLN A 45 -0.21 9.44 16.51
CA GLN A 45 -0.18 10.16 15.23
C GLN A 45 0.99 9.71 14.34
N ALA A 46 2.20 9.58 14.92
CA ALA A 46 3.36 9.08 14.20
C ALA A 46 3.14 7.64 13.68
N LEU A 47 2.54 6.78 14.52
CA LEU A 47 2.21 5.40 14.15
C LEU A 47 1.20 5.35 13.01
N LEU A 48 0.17 6.20 13.02
CA LEU A 48 -0.80 6.30 11.92
C LEU A 48 -0.12 6.61 10.58
N VAL A 49 0.79 7.58 10.55
CA VAL A 49 1.54 7.93 9.33
C VAL A 49 2.37 6.72 8.85
N LYS A 50 3.01 6.01 9.78
CA LYS A 50 3.79 4.80 9.47
C LYS A 50 2.91 3.70 8.88
N LEU A 51 1.74 3.43 9.46
CA LEU A 51 0.79 2.42 8.98
C LEU A 51 0.26 2.76 7.58
N GLU A 52 -0.08 4.03 7.32
CA GLU A 52 -0.50 4.49 5.98
C GLU A 52 0.63 4.34 4.95
N HIS A 53 1.86 4.64 5.33
CA HIS A 53 3.01 4.46 4.45
C HIS A 53 3.23 2.99 4.12
N LEU A 54 3.19 2.10 5.12
CA LEU A 54 3.32 0.66 4.92
C LEU A 54 2.19 0.09 4.05
N GLU A 55 0.95 0.54 4.25
CA GLU A 55 -0.17 0.13 3.40
C GLU A 55 0.06 0.53 1.93
N ARG A 56 0.60 1.73 1.68
CA ARG A 56 0.91 2.20 0.32
C ARG A 56 2.11 1.50 -0.30
N SER A 57 3.10 1.12 0.51
CA SER A 57 4.32 0.43 0.07
C SER A 57 4.12 -1.08 -0.14
N ASP A 58 3.20 -1.70 0.61
CA ASP A 58 2.75 -3.09 0.43
C ASP A 58 1.78 -3.24 -0.75
N ARG A 59 1.20 -2.13 -1.23
CA ARG A 59 0.65 -2.11 -2.59
C ARG A 59 1.83 -2.39 -3.50
N PRO A 60 1.89 -3.53 -4.23
CA PRO A 60 2.87 -3.63 -5.29
C PRO A 60 2.65 -2.39 -6.13
N ALA A 61 3.68 -1.54 -6.24
CA ALA A 61 3.73 -0.61 -7.33
C ALA A 61 3.35 -1.47 -8.52
N SER A 62 2.18 -1.22 -9.09
CA SER A 62 1.80 -1.82 -10.34
C SER A 62 2.80 -1.20 -11.30
N ILE A 63 4.01 -1.77 -11.32
CA ILE A 63 5.01 -1.48 -12.32
C ILE A 63 4.24 -1.86 -13.58
N PRO A 64 3.95 -0.92 -14.50
CA PRO A 64 3.74 -1.35 -15.86
C PRO A 64 5.11 -1.92 -16.31
N ASN A 65 5.34 -3.18 -15.96
CA ASN A 65 6.31 -4.07 -16.61
C ASN A 65 5.69 -4.60 -17.91
N GLY A 66 4.61 -3.99 -18.40
CA GLY A 66 4.40 -3.90 -19.83
C GLY A 66 5.41 -2.89 -20.32
N GLU A 67 6.37 -3.34 -21.12
CA GLU A 67 7.14 -2.46 -21.99
C GLU A 67 6.23 -1.35 -22.51
N PRO A 68 6.70 -0.10 -22.57
CA PRO A 68 5.96 0.90 -23.30
C PRO A 68 5.69 0.39 -24.72
N ASP A 69 4.42 0.12 -25.04
CA ASP A 69 3.92 -0.36 -26.34
C ASP A 69 4.33 0.54 -27.52
N TYR A 70 4.91 1.70 -27.26
CA TYR A 70 5.49 2.60 -28.26
C TYR A 70 6.93 2.25 -28.66
N LEU A 71 7.60 1.29 -28.00
CA LEU A 71 8.95 0.83 -28.36
C LEU A 71 8.98 -0.47 -29.16
N CYS A 72 7.84 -0.93 -29.69
CA CYS A 72 7.79 -2.00 -30.68
C CYS A 72 7.75 -1.44 -32.11
N PRO A 73 8.89 -1.08 -32.75
CA PRO A 73 8.96 -1.05 -34.20
C PRO A 73 9.07 -2.51 -34.65
N ALA A 74 7.98 -3.25 -34.58
CA ALA A 74 7.89 -4.54 -35.24
C ALA A 74 7.88 -4.30 -36.76
N LEU A 75 9.08 -4.27 -37.33
CA LEU A 75 9.36 -4.47 -38.73
C LEU A 75 8.70 -5.78 -39.20
N THR A 76 7.46 -5.73 -39.69
CA THR A 76 6.94 -6.82 -40.51
C THR A 76 7.37 -6.62 -41.96
N LEU A 77 8.33 -7.45 -42.35
CA LEU A 77 8.77 -7.74 -43.71
C LEU A 77 7.59 -8.14 -44.63
N PRO A 78 7.69 -7.89 -45.96
CA PRO A 78 6.59 -8.10 -46.90
C PRO A 78 6.40 -9.60 -47.16
N GLY A 79 5.34 -10.18 -46.63
CA GLY A 79 4.96 -11.54 -47.00
C GLY A 79 4.16 -12.31 -45.96
N MET A 80 2.92 -11.89 -45.67
CA MET A 80 1.82 -12.84 -45.46
C MET A 80 0.51 -12.24 -46.01
N PRO A 81 -0.33 -13.07 -46.66
CA PRO A 81 -1.59 -12.63 -47.27
C PRO A 81 -2.63 -12.27 -46.21
N PHE A 82 -3.36 -11.18 -46.46
CA PHE A 82 -4.54 -10.76 -45.69
C PHE A 82 -5.59 -11.89 -45.65
N SER A 83 -6.06 -12.24 -44.46
CA SER A 83 -7.20 -13.14 -44.31
C SER A 83 -8.48 -12.40 -44.67
N ALA A 84 -9.15 -12.82 -45.74
CA ALA A 84 -10.59 -12.57 -45.90
C ALA A 84 -11.31 -13.81 -45.36
N VAL A 85 -11.85 -13.71 -44.15
CA VAL A 85 -12.86 -14.65 -43.66
C VAL A 85 -13.93 -13.86 -42.91
N ALA A 86 -15.17 -14.14 -43.32
CA ALA A 86 -16.44 -13.65 -42.81
C ALA A 86 -16.74 -14.13 -41.38
#